data_AF-A0A1G7JRN9-F1
#
_entry.id   AF-A0A1G7JRN9-F1
#
_cell.length_a   1.000
_cell.length_b   1.000
_cell.length_c   1.000
_cell.angle_alpha   90.00
_cell.angle_beta   90.00
_cell.angle_gamma   90.00
#
_symmetry.space_group_name_H-M   'P 1'
#
loop_
_entity.id
_entity.type
_entity.pdbx_description
1 polymer ?
#
loop_
_entity_poly.entity_id
_entity_poly.type
_entity_poly.pdbx_seq_one_letter_code
_entity_poly.pdbx_strand_id
1 'polypeptide(L)'
;MKRLLLFAVIVLTALQTYAQKLNIATGIKKSELPVVYLPANISLHFISPGPIQYVDISTKSISGDLPVKNILRIKCLADSAGHPKGPDSDAVVTIVGEKYIAQYRVILSPANGGAVETDIEILPDETRPIDFPGVSLSQEELKSYAALLVNKKPEKHLQKSSAFGIKANLNHIYTLGDYIFVDLGYENGTNLKYEIDELRFKIEDKKVTKATTIQSFEIKPDLVLFNIPFFKKHYRNVFVFKKFTFPGNKQLHIELNEKQLSGRVINLEISYKNVLEADMIPLPQ
;
A
#
# COMPACT_ATOMS: atom_id res chain seq x y z
N MET A 1 1.95 -25.33 61.49
CA MET A 1 1.13 -25.02 60.30
C MET A 1 1.62 -23.80 59.52
N LYS A 2 1.90 -22.64 60.15
CA LYS A 2 2.39 -21.43 59.45
C LYS A 2 3.72 -21.61 58.67
N ARG A 3 4.67 -22.41 59.18
CA ARG A 3 5.95 -22.67 58.49
C ARG A 3 5.84 -23.58 57.25
N LEU A 4 4.84 -24.47 57.22
CA LEU A 4 4.57 -25.35 56.08
C LEU A 4 3.90 -24.57 54.93
N LEU A 5 3.04 -23.61 55.29
CA LEU A 5 2.37 -22.71 54.36
C LEU A 5 3.36 -21.75 53.69
N LEU A 6 4.38 -21.27 54.43
CA LEU A 6 5.44 -20.44 53.86
C LEU A 6 6.28 -21.20 52.83
N PHE A 7 6.57 -22.47 53.08
CA PHE A 7 7.32 -23.33 52.15
C PHE A 7 6.53 -23.61 50.87
N ALA A 8 5.22 -23.85 50.98
CA ALA A 8 4.34 -24.05 49.82
C ALA A 8 4.26 -22.80 48.93
N VAL A 9 4.23 -21.61 49.51
CA VAL A 9 4.21 -20.35 48.74
C VAL A 9 5.52 -20.12 48.00
N ILE A 10 6.68 -20.41 48.61
CA ILE A 10 7.99 -20.25 47.97
C ILE A 10 8.15 -21.21 46.78
N VAL A 11 7.67 -22.45 46.91
CA VAL A 11 7.69 -23.44 45.81
C VAL A 11 6.72 -23.05 44.68
N LEU A 12 5.55 -22.47 45.01
CA LEU A 12 4.61 -21.97 44.00
C LEU A 12 5.15 -20.76 43.24
N THR A 13 5.90 -19.87 43.90
CA THR A 13 6.54 -18.72 43.25
C THR A 13 7.73 -19.12 42.38
N ALA A 14 8.48 -20.16 42.75
CA ALA A 14 9.60 -20.67 41.96
C ALA A 14 9.15 -21.40 40.68
N LEU A 15 7.93 -21.95 40.67
CA LEU A 15 7.32 -22.54 39.48
C LEU A 15 6.77 -21.50 38.50
N GLN A 16 6.50 -20.27 38.95
CA GLN A 16 6.04 -19.18 38.08
C GLN A 16 7.19 -18.38 37.45
N THR A 17 8.44 -18.60 37.86
CA THR A 17 9.61 -17.91 37.29
C THR A 17 10.22 -18.58 36.06
N TYR A 18 9.65 -19.68 35.58
CA TYR A 18 10.01 -20.24 34.27
C TYR A 18 9.04 -19.76 33.20
N ALA A 19 9.62 -19.08 32.20
CA ALA A 19 9.02 -18.66 30.93
C ALA A 19 8.33 -17.29 30.86
N GLN A 20 9.03 -16.23 31.28
CA GLN A 20 9.04 -15.03 30.44
C GLN A 20 10.10 -15.23 29.35
N LYS A 21 9.69 -15.85 28.23
CA LYS A 21 10.49 -15.85 27.00
C LYS A 21 10.58 -14.39 26.56
N LEU A 22 11.71 -13.76 26.84
CA LEU A 22 12.11 -12.54 26.16
C LEU A 22 12.15 -12.89 24.68
N ASN A 23 11.20 -12.36 23.89
CA ASN A 23 11.19 -12.46 22.44
C ASN A 23 12.34 -11.63 21.87
N ILE A 24 13.58 -12.08 22.11
CA ILE A 24 14.70 -11.72 21.26
C ILE A 24 14.35 -12.36 19.93
N ALA A 25 14.24 -11.56 18.86
CA ALA A 25 13.96 -12.05 17.52
C ALA A 25 15.05 -13.07 17.11
N THR A 26 14.81 -14.34 17.38
CA THR A 26 15.66 -15.43 16.90
C THR A 26 15.44 -15.50 15.40
N GLY A 27 16.49 -15.19 14.63
CA GLY A 27 16.46 -15.38 13.18
C GLY A 27 16.10 -16.83 12.83
N ILE A 28 15.44 -17.04 11.69
CA ILE A 28 15.08 -18.38 11.22
C ILE A 28 16.34 -19.05 10.67
N LYS A 29 16.56 -20.31 11.03
CA LYS A 29 17.66 -21.10 10.47
C LYS A 29 17.35 -21.49 9.02
N LYS A 30 18.37 -21.55 8.17
CA LYS A 30 18.22 -22.01 6.77
C LYS A 30 17.50 -23.37 6.63
N SER A 31 17.65 -24.25 7.62
CA SER A 31 17.01 -25.57 7.66
C SER A 31 15.50 -25.55 7.89
N GLU A 32 14.97 -24.45 8.41
CA GLU A 32 13.56 -24.28 8.77
C GLU A 32 12.78 -23.52 7.68
N LEU A 33 13.46 -23.04 6.63
CA LEU A 33 12.82 -22.34 5.52
C LEU A 33 12.04 -23.32 4.63
N PRO A 34 10.87 -22.90 4.10
CA PRO A 34 10.15 -23.64 3.08
C PRO A 34 11.05 -23.96 1.88
N VAL A 35 10.97 -25.20 1.40
CA VAL A 35 11.82 -25.71 0.32
C VAL A 35 11.09 -25.59 -1.01
N VAL A 36 11.75 -24.97 -1.99
CA VAL A 36 11.26 -24.85 -3.36
C VAL A 36 12.23 -25.55 -4.30
N TYR A 37 11.71 -26.41 -5.16
CA TYR A 37 12.50 -27.14 -6.14
C TYR A 37 12.53 -26.36 -7.46
N LEU A 38 13.74 -25.99 -7.91
CA LEU A 38 13.95 -25.27 -9.17
C LEU A 38 14.46 -26.22 -10.26
N PRO A 39 13.66 -26.52 -11.30
CA PRO A 39 14.13 -27.31 -12.42
C PRO A 39 15.17 -26.56 -13.25
N ALA A 40 16.17 -27.28 -13.72
CA ALA A 40 17.32 -26.69 -14.42
C ALA A 40 16.96 -25.87 -15.68
N ASN A 41 15.88 -26.24 -16.38
CA ASN A 41 15.48 -25.65 -17.66
C ASN A 41 14.14 -24.89 -17.61
N ILE A 42 13.53 -24.73 -16.44
CA ILE A 42 12.21 -24.10 -16.28
C ILE A 42 12.35 -22.86 -15.40
N SER A 43 11.57 -21.82 -15.71
CA SER A 43 11.46 -20.64 -14.86
C SER A 43 10.38 -20.86 -13.81
N LEU A 44 10.69 -20.54 -12.55
CA LEU A 44 9.74 -20.57 -11.44
C LEU A 44 9.28 -19.15 -11.11
N HIS A 45 8.01 -18.99 -10.76
CA HIS A 45 7.41 -17.70 -10.47
C HIS A 45 6.88 -17.69 -9.03
N PHE A 46 7.36 -16.77 -8.21
CA PHE A 46 6.75 -16.46 -6.92
C PHE A 46 5.68 -15.40 -7.10
N ILE A 47 4.47 -15.68 -6.65
CA ILE A 47 3.34 -14.75 -6.68
C ILE A 47 3.22 -14.15 -5.29
N SER A 48 3.54 -12.87 -5.21
CA SER A 48 3.58 -12.08 -3.99
C SER A 48 2.20 -11.43 -3.75
N PRO A 49 1.64 -11.46 -2.53
CA PRO A 49 0.34 -10.85 -2.27
C PRO A 49 0.35 -9.35 -2.57
N GLY A 50 1.46 -8.64 -2.29
CA GLY A 50 1.64 -7.24 -2.65
C GLY A 50 2.88 -6.98 -3.51
N PRO A 51 3.14 -5.70 -3.87
CA PRO A 51 4.33 -5.31 -4.61
C PRO A 51 5.64 -5.67 -3.88
N ILE A 52 6.55 -6.31 -4.62
CA ILE A 52 7.90 -6.66 -4.18
C ILE A 52 8.77 -5.40 -4.25
N GLN A 53 9.38 -5.05 -3.11
CA GLN A 53 10.30 -3.91 -2.99
C GLN A 53 11.73 -4.30 -3.35
N TYR A 54 12.14 -5.49 -2.91
CA TYR A 54 13.50 -5.97 -3.10
C TYR A 54 13.55 -7.49 -3.08
N VAL A 55 14.52 -8.06 -3.81
CA VAL A 55 14.81 -9.48 -3.84
C VAL A 55 16.31 -9.68 -3.66
N ASP A 56 16.68 -10.56 -2.73
CA ASP A 56 18.05 -11.09 -2.61
C ASP A 56 18.07 -12.56 -3.01
N ILE A 57 19.05 -12.93 -3.84
CA ILE A 57 19.29 -14.32 -4.24
C ILE A 57 20.72 -14.63 -3.84
N SER A 58 20.88 -15.56 -2.89
CA SER A 58 22.16 -15.82 -2.23
C SER A 58 23.24 -16.42 -3.14
N THR A 59 22.92 -16.76 -4.40
CA THR A 59 23.82 -17.39 -5.35
C THR A 59 23.81 -16.66 -6.69
N LYS A 60 24.95 -16.71 -7.39
CA LYS A 60 25.08 -16.17 -8.76
C LYS A 60 24.64 -17.15 -9.85
N SER A 61 24.33 -18.40 -9.50
CA SER A 61 23.87 -19.42 -10.46
C SER A 61 22.37 -19.34 -10.76
N ILE A 62 21.63 -18.51 -10.05
CA ILE A 62 20.21 -18.26 -10.27
C ILE A 62 20.07 -16.79 -10.65
N SER A 63 19.41 -16.53 -11.78
CA SER A 63 18.97 -15.19 -12.16
C SER A 63 17.54 -14.98 -11.71
N GLY A 64 17.23 -13.78 -11.21
CA GLY A 64 15.88 -13.37 -10.90
C GLY A 64 15.54 -12.02 -11.52
N ASP A 65 14.28 -11.85 -11.92
CA ASP A 65 13.73 -10.61 -12.42
C ASP A 65 12.27 -10.44 -11.97
N LEU A 66 11.75 -9.21 -12.08
CA LEU A 66 10.36 -8.87 -11.74
C LEU A 66 9.60 -8.53 -13.03
N PRO A 67 9.00 -9.50 -13.74
CA PRO A 67 8.19 -9.23 -14.93
C PRO A 67 7.08 -8.20 -14.67
N VAL A 68 6.50 -8.28 -13.47
CA VAL A 68 5.56 -7.31 -12.90
C VAL A 68 5.87 -7.12 -11.43
N LYS A 69 5.35 -6.05 -10.80
CA LYS A 69 5.73 -5.66 -9.44
C LYS A 69 5.47 -6.72 -8.36
N ASN A 70 4.55 -7.65 -8.58
CA ASN A 70 4.16 -8.67 -7.61
C ASN A 70 4.54 -10.10 -8.03
N ILE A 71 5.33 -10.26 -9.10
CA ILE A 71 5.79 -11.58 -9.54
C ILE A 71 7.31 -11.57 -9.64
N LEU A 72 7.96 -12.47 -8.89
CA LEU A 72 9.38 -12.75 -9.03
C LEU A 72 9.56 -13.99 -9.88
N ARG A 73 10.23 -13.85 -11.01
CA ARG A 73 10.65 -14.99 -11.83
C ARG A 73 12.10 -15.33 -11.51
N ILE A 74 12.38 -16.59 -11.24
CA ILE A 74 13.75 -17.11 -11.11
C ILE A 74 14.02 -18.24 -12.10
N LYS A 75 15.27 -18.37 -12.53
CA LYS A 75 15.74 -19.43 -13.41
C LYS A 75 17.21 -19.74 -13.14
N CYS A 76 17.62 -21.00 -13.30
CA CYS A 76 19.03 -21.37 -13.31
C CYS A 76 19.75 -20.76 -14.53
N LEU A 77 20.97 -20.28 -14.31
CA LEU A 77 21.87 -19.84 -15.37
C LEU A 77 22.67 -21.03 -15.90
N ALA A 78 22.87 -21.08 -17.21
CA ALA A 78 23.73 -22.06 -17.87
C ALA A 78 25.19 -21.59 -17.86
N ASP A 79 26.13 -22.54 -17.85
CA ASP A 79 27.53 -22.26 -18.11
C ASP A 79 27.81 -21.96 -19.58
N SER A 80 29.06 -21.63 -19.88
CA SER A 80 29.54 -21.34 -21.23
C SER A 80 29.40 -22.52 -22.21
N ALA A 81 29.15 -23.73 -21.72
CA ALA A 81 28.91 -24.94 -22.51
C ALA A 81 27.40 -25.28 -22.63
N GLY A 82 26.51 -24.44 -22.12
CA GLY A 82 25.06 -24.64 -22.17
C GLY A 82 24.51 -25.62 -21.13
N HIS A 83 25.35 -26.11 -20.21
CA HIS A 83 24.88 -26.94 -19.10
C HIS A 83 24.34 -26.04 -17.99
N PRO A 84 23.17 -26.33 -17.41
CA PRO A 84 22.67 -25.58 -16.28
C PRO A 84 23.66 -25.68 -15.12
N LYS A 85 24.25 -24.54 -14.72
CA LYS A 85 24.96 -24.45 -13.45
C LYS A 85 23.89 -24.43 -12.37
N GLY A 86 23.57 -25.60 -11.86
CA GLY A 86 22.92 -25.66 -10.56
C GLY A 86 23.78 -24.93 -9.52
N PRO A 87 23.20 -24.34 -8.47
CA PRO A 87 24.01 -23.91 -7.36
C PRO A 87 24.72 -25.15 -6.76
N ASP A 88 26.02 -25.05 -6.47
CA ASP A 88 26.79 -26.13 -5.83
C ASP A 88 26.25 -26.49 -4.41
N SER A 89 25.34 -25.66 -3.87
CA SER A 89 24.67 -25.80 -2.58
C SER A 89 23.28 -25.14 -2.61
N ASP A 90 22.41 -25.40 -1.65
CA ASP A 90 21.08 -24.77 -1.62
C ASP A 90 21.17 -23.23 -1.61
N ALA A 91 20.35 -22.57 -2.41
CA ALA A 91 20.23 -21.13 -2.43
C ALA A 91 19.15 -20.65 -1.44
N VAL A 92 19.27 -19.41 -0.98
CA VAL A 92 18.22 -18.71 -0.25
C VAL A 92 17.72 -17.58 -1.13
N VAL A 93 16.42 -17.55 -1.37
CA VAL A 93 15.73 -16.45 -2.04
C VAL A 93 14.96 -15.69 -0.97
N THR A 94 15.30 -14.42 -0.79
CA THR A 94 14.62 -13.51 0.14
C THR A 94 13.79 -12.53 -0.67
N ILE A 95 12.48 -12.51 -0.43
CA ILE A 95 11.51 -11.65 -1.10
C ILE A 95 10.99 -10.67 -0.07
N VAL A 96 11.21 -9.38 -0.30
CA VAL A 96 10.79 -8.30 0.59
C VAL A 96 9.63 -7.56 -0.05
N GLY A 97 8.45 -7.69 0.55
CA GLY A 97 7.26 -6.92 0.20
C GLY A 97 7.20 -5.58 0.94
N GLU A 98 6.07 -4.89 0.85
CA GLU A 98 5.86 -3.59 1.53
C GLU A 98 5.83 -3.70 3.06
N LYS A 99 5.38 -4.83 3.60
CA LYS A 99 5.21 -5.05 5.05
C LYS A 99 5.61 -6.44 5.52
N TYR A 100 6.22 -7.23 4.64
CA TYR A 100 6.64 -8.56 5.01
C TYR A 100 7.93 -8.98 4.32
N ILE A 101 8.57 -9.97 4.91
CA ILE A 101 9.68 -10.72 4.33
C ILE A 101 9.28 -12.19 4.22
N ALA A 102 9.50 -12.78 3.05
CA ALA A 102 9.40 -14.21 2.81
C ALA A 102 10.79 -14.74 2.43
N GLN A 103 11.14 -15.94 2.89
CA GLN A 103 12.42 -16.56 2.60
C GLN A 103 12.22 -18.02 2.22
N TYR A 104 12.81 -18.43 1.11
CA TYR A 104 12.71 -19.78 0.58
C TYR A 104 14.09 -20.40 0.42
N ARG A 105 14.22 -21.68 0.76
CA ARG A 105 15.39 -22.49 0.43
C ARG A 105 15.15 -23.11 -0.94
N VAL A 106 15.89 -22.64 -1.94
CA VAL A 106 15.78 -23.14 -3.32
C VAL A 106 16.81 -24.23 -3.56
N ILE A 107 16.32 -25.41 -3.94
CA ILE A 107 17.12 -26.61 -4.23
C ILE A 107 16.96 -26.95 -5.71
N LEU A 108 18.06 -27.29 -6.38
CA LEU A 108 18.00 -27.74 -7.76
C LEU A 108 17.27 -29.09 -7.84
N SER A 109 16.23 -29.18 -8.67
CA SER A 109 15.57 -30.46 -8.94
C SER A 109 16.41 -31.29 -9.92
N PRO A 110 16.62 -32.60 -9.67
CA PRO A 110 17.09 -33.51 -10.71
C PRO A 110 16.08 -33.56 -11.85
N ALA A 111 16.57 -33.71 -13.08
CA ALA A 111 15.82 -33.54 -14.33
C ALA A 111 14.71 -34.59 -14.61
N ASN A 112 14.31 -35.41 -13.64
CA ASN A 112 13.44 -36.56 -13.88
C ASN A 112 12.03 -36.36 -13.27
N GLY A 113 11.12 -35.90 -14.13
CA GLY A 113 9.71 -36.33 -14.23
C GLY A 113 8.86 -36.39 -12.96
N GLY A 114 8.10 -35.31 -12.72
CA GLY A 114 6.95 -35.24 -11.81
C GLY A 114 6.43 -33.81 -11.79
N ALA A 115 5.15 -33.60 -11.48
CA ALA A 115 4.48 -32.29 -11.48
C ALA A 115 5.22 -31.27 -10.58
N VAL A 116 6.16 -30.52 -11.16
CA VAL A 116 6.84 -29.43 -10.45
C VAL A 116 5.95 -28.21 -10.54
N GLU A 117 5.54 -27.70 -9.40
CA GLU A 117 4.86 -26.41 -9.29
C GLU A 117 5.80 -25.33 -9.82
N THR A 118 5.38 -24.69 -10.91
CA THR A 118 6.16 -23.62 -11.57
C THR A 118 5.76 -22.23 -11.07
N ASP A 119 4.68 -22.18 -10.29
CA ASP A 119 4.10 -21.02 -9.65
C ASP A 119 3.94 -21.30 -8.15
N ILE A 120 4.59 -20.48 -7.34
CA ILE A 120 4.57 -20.59 -5.88
C ILE A 120 3.87 -19.34 -5.34
N GLU A 121 2.68 -19.51 -4.77
CA GLU A 121 2.00 -18.44 -4.07
C GLU A 121 2.64 -18.21 -2.69
N ILE A 122 3.02 -16.97 -2.38
CA ILE A 122 3.57 -16.63 -1.07
C ILE A 122 2.43 -16.55 -0.08
N LEU A 123 2.33 -17.56 0.80
CA LEU A 123 1.25 -17.65 1.77
C LEU A 123 1.52 -16.76 3.01
N PRO A 124 0.48 -16.21 3.65
CA PRO A 124 0.64 -15.40 4.86
C PRO A 124 1.46 -16.08 5.97
N ASP A 125 1.29 -17.40 6.15
CA ASP A 125 2.02 -18.19 7.17
C ASP A 125 3.53 -18.33 6.86
N GLU A 126 3.94 -18.11 5.61
CA GLU A 126 5.35 -18.12 5.18
C GLU A 126 5.99 -16.74 5.26
N THR A 127 5.19 -15.72 5.59
CA THR A 127 5.65 -14.34 5.71
C THR A 127 5.93 -13.96 7.15
N ARG A 128 6.88 -13.07 7.34
CA ARG A 128 7.07 -12.37 8.62
C ARG A 128 6.82 -10.88 8.43
N PRO A 129 6.06 -10.24 9.33
CA PRO A 129 5.86 -8.81 9.27
C PRO A 129 7.18 -8.08 9.47
N ILE A 130 7.37 -7.01 8.71
CA ILE A 130 8.48 -6.07 8.87
C ILE A 130 7.90 -4.66 8.94
N ASP A 131 8.36 -3.88 9.91
CA ASP A 131 8.03 -2.48 10.02
C ASP A 131 9.07 -1.66 9.28
N PHE A 132 8.65 -0.99 8.20
CA PHE A 132 9.46 0.05 7.59
C PHE A 132 9.17 1.39 8.26
N PRO A 133 10.19 2.12 8.74
CA PRO A 133 10.00 3.48 9.24
C PRO A 133 9.36 4.36 8.15
N GLY A 134 8.12 4.83 8.40
CA GLY A 134 7.40 5.74 7.50
C GLY A 134 6.44 5.10 6.48
N VAL A 135 6.24 3.77 6.51
CA VAL A 135 5.18 3.09 5.74
C VAL A 135 4.18 2.46 6.72
N SER A 136 3.18 3.24 7.12
CA SER A 136 2.15 2.75 8.05
C SER A 136 1.08 1.89 7.37
N LEU A 137 0.86 2.02 6.05
CA LEU A 137 -0.12 1.26 5.27
C LEU A 137 0.45 0.84 3.91
N SER A 138 0.17 -0.40 3.49
CA SER A 138 0.50 -0.91 2.14
C SER A 138 -0.43 -0.32 1.08
N GLN A 139 -0.04 -0.40 -0.19
CA GLN A 139 -0.89 0.08 -1.29
C GLN A 139 -2.24 -0.65 -1.35
N GLU A 140 -2.28 -1.92 -0.95
CA GLU A 140 -3.50 -2.72 -0.91
C GLU A 140 -4.41 -2.34 0.25
N GLU A 141 -3.84 -2.08 1.43
CA GLU A 141 -4.58 -1.56 2.58
C GLU A 141 -5.18 -0.19 2.24
N LEU A 142 -4.40 0.71 1.64
CA LEU A 142 -4.89 2.02 1.19
C LEU A 142 -6.08 1.89 0.23
N LYS A 143 -5.99 1.00 -0.76
CA LYS A 143 -7.09 0.71 -1.69
C LYS A 143 -8.32 0.15 -0.99
N SER A 144 -8.11 -0.78 -0.06
CA SER A 144 -9.17 -1.42 0.70
C SER A 144 -9.92 -0.39 1.56
N TYR A 145 -9.21 0.45 2.30
CA TYR A 145 -9.82 1.53 3.08
C TYR A 145 -10.51 2.55 2.18
N ALA A 146 -9.90 2.98 1.07
CA ALA A 146 -10.54 3.91 0.15
C ALA A 146 -11.84 3.34 -0.45
N ALA A 147 -11.87 2.05 -0.80
CA ALA A 147 -13.06 1.37 -1.29
C ALA A 147 -14.17 1.30 -0.23
N LEU A 148 -13.81 1.00 1.03
CA LEU A 148 -14.76 1.04 2.15
C LEU A 148 -15.39 2.43 2.32
N LEU A 149 -14.59 3.49 2.19
CA LEU A 149 -15.08 4.87 2.32
C LEU A 149 -16.03 5.28 1.20
N VAL A 150 -15.74 4.91 -0.06
CA VAL A 150 -16.66 5.23 -1.17
C VAL A 150 -18.00 4.52 -1.02
N ASN A 151 -18.02 3.31 -0.46
CA ASN A 151 -19.26 2.56 -0.24
C ASN A 151 -20.13 3.12 0.90
N LYS A 152 -19.57 3.96 1.78
CA LYS A 152 -20.36 4.66 2.80
C LYS A 152 -21.17 5.78 2.19
N LYS A 153 -22.41 5.95 2.67
CA LYS A 153 -23.23 7.10 2.31
C LYS A 153 -22.57 8.38 2.88
N PRO A 154 -22.44 9.45 2.08
CA PRO A 154 -21.93 10.71 2.59
C PRO A 154 -22.96 11.29 3.57
N GLU A 155 -22.58 11.47 4.84
CA GLU A 155 -23.49 11.95 5.87
C GLU A 155 -23.79 13.44 5.71
N LYS A 156 -22.77 14.25 5.38
CA LYS A 156 -22.87 15.69 5.08
C LYS A 156 -21.75 16.09 4.11
N HIS A 157 -22.00 17.10 3.27
CA HIS A 157 -20.95 17.68 2.44
C HIS A 157 -20.28 18.84 3.19
N LEU A 158 -18.98 18.74 3.44
CA LEU A 158 -18.18 19.72 4.18
C LEU A 158 -17.96 21.01 3.41
N GLN A 159 -17.83 20.92 2.08
CA GLN A 159 -17.63 22.06 1.20
C GLN A 159 -18.32 21.82 -0.14
N LYS A 160 -18.85 22.87 -0.76
CA LYS A 160 -19.49 22.80 -2.08
C LYS A 160 -19.00 23.93 -2.99
N SER A 161 -19.00 23.67 -4.28
CA SER A 161 -18.77 24.65 -5.34
C SER A 161 -19.60 24.27 -6.57
N SER A 162 -19.92 25.24 -7.42
CA SER A 162 -20.69 25.00 -8.63
C SER A 162 -20.27 25.96 -9.74
N ALA A 163 -20.00 25.42 -10.92
CA ALA A 163 -19.62 26.18 -12.12
C ALA A 163 -19.98 25.37 -13.38
N PHE A 164 -20.39 26.06 -14.45
CA PHE A 164 -20.67 25.44 -15.76
C PHE A 164 -21.62 24.21 -15.73
N GLY A 165 -22.58 24.21 -14.81
CA GLY A 165 -23.51 23.09 -14.62
C GLY A 165 -22.92 21.87 -13.91
N ILE A 166 -21.71 21.98 -13.36
CA ILE A 166 -21.04 20.98 -12.55
C ILE A 166 -21.02 21.44 -11.09
N LYS A 167 -21.42 20.57 -10.17
CA LYS A 167 -21.27 20.77 -8.72
C LYS A 167 -20.12 19.92 -8.22
N ALA A 168 -19.24 20.48 -7.41
CA ALA A 168 -18.19 19.77 -6.69
C ALA A 168 -18.50 19.79 -5.20
N ASN A 169 -18.35 18.64 -4.54
CA ASN A 169 -18.63 18.46 -3.12
C ASN A 169 -17.44 17.74 -2.45
N LEU A 170 -16.97 18.27 -1.34
CA LEU A 170 -16.17 17.51 -0.38
C LEU A 170 -17.15 16.71 0.48
N ASN A 171 -17.17 15.40 0.32
CA ASN A 171 -18.02 14.52 1.12
C ASN A 171 -17.45 14.35 2.52
N HIS A 172 -16.18 13.95 2.62
CA HIS A 172 -15.53 13.72 3.90
C HIS A 172 -14.01 13.77 3.77
N ILE A 173 -13.34 14.07 4.88
CA ILE A 173 -11.91 13.84 5.05
C ILE A 173 -11.73 12.83 6.19
N TYR A 174 -10.96 11.78 5.96
CA TYR A 174 -10.59 10.82 6.99
C TYR A 174 -9.09 10.73 7.18
N THR A 175 -8.66 10.22 8.34
CA THR A 175 -7.26 9.94 8.64
C THR A 175 -7.07 8.51 9.15
N LEU A 176 -5.95 7.90 8.78
CA LEU A 176 -5.49 6.62 9.31
C LEU A 176 -3.97 6.53 9.19
N GLY A 177 -3.28 6.23 10.28
CA GLY A 177 -1.81 6.23 10.31
C GLY A 177 -1.26 7.58 9.86
N ASP A 178 -0.42 7.59 8.83
CA ASP A 178 0.16 8.81 8.24
C ASP A 178 -0.55 9.28 6.98
N TYR A 179 -1.80 8.86 6.77
CA TYR A 179 -2.53 9.14 5.54
C TYR A 179 -3.81 9.94 5.79
N ILE A 180 -4.15 10.77 4.80
CA ILE A 180 -5.37 11.56 4.71
C ILE A 180 -6.15 11.07 3.48
N PHE A 181 -7.42 10.72 3.67
CA PHE A 181 -8.34 10.26 2.64
C PHE A 181 -9.34 11.37 2.35
N VAL A 182 -9.34 11.88 1.12
CA VAL A 182 -10.23 12.96 0.67
C VAL A 182 -11.29 12.36 -0.26
N ASP A 183 -12.53 12.31 0.20
CA ASP A 183 -13.68 11.82 -0.56
C ASP A 183 -14.38 12.98 -1.29
N LEU A 184 -14.28 12.95 -2.63
CA LEU A 184 -14.84 13.97 -3.50
C LEU A 184 -16.00 13.44 -4.31
N GLY A 185 -17.05 14.22 -4.42
CA GLY A 185 -18.19 13.99 -5.30
C GLY A 185 -18.34 15.12 -6.33
N TYR A 186 -18.68 14.76 -7.56
CA TYR A 186 -19.06 15.71 -8.59
C TYR A 186 -20.40 15.32 -9.21
N GLU A 187 -21.25 16.31 -9.48
CA GLU A 187 -22.55 16.14 -10.12
C GLU A 187 -22.61 16.99 -11.39
N ASN A 188 -23.01 16.38 -12.50
CA ASN A 188 -23.20 17.03 -13.78
C ASN A 188 -24.69 17.22 -14.05
N GLY A 189 -25.15 18.47 -13.93
CA GLY A 189 -26.53 18.87 -14.24
C GLY A 189 -26.79 19.02 -15.73
N THR A 190 -25.76 18.99 -16.57
CA THR A 190 -25.91 19.12 -18.03
C THR A 190 -26.24 17.78 -18.69
N ASN A 191 -26.57 17.82 -19.98
CA ASN A 191 -26.77 16.63 -20.81
C ASN A 191 -25.48 16.19 -21.52
N LEU A 192 -24.45 17.03 -21.53
CA LEU A 192 -23.15 16.71 -22.10
C LEU A 192 -22.32 15.98 -21.04
N LYS A 193 -21.73 14.82 -21.39
CA LYS A 193 -20.75 14.17 -20.52
C LYS A 193 -19.61 15.13 -20.21
N TYR A 194 -19.02 14.98 -19.02
CA TYR A 194 -17.83 15.70 -18.64
C TYR A 194 -16.62 14.80 -18.87
N GLU A 195 -15.76 15.14 -19.83
CA GLU A 195 -14.53 14.40 -20.11
C GLU A 195 -13.37 14.95 -19.28
N ILE A 196 -12.94 14.19 -18.28
CA ILE A 196 -11.88 14.61 -17.37
C ILE A 196 -10.57 14.64 -18.16
N ASP A 197 -9.94 15.81 -18.19
CA ASP A 197 -8.57 15.98 -18.67
C ASP A 197 -7.62 15.77 -17.50
N GLU A 198 -7.85 16.53 -16.43
CA GLU A 198 -6.95 16.57 -15.30
C GLU A 198 -7.67 16.97 -14.01
N LEU A 199 -7.22 16.39 -12.90
CA LEU A 199 -7.61 16.77 -11.56
C LEU A 199 -6.35 17.13 -10.77
N ARG A 200 -6.23 18.40 -10.38
CA ARG A 200 -5.05 18.94 -9.69
C ARG A 200 -5.38 19.29 -8.24
N PHE A 201 -4.40 19.07 -7.36
CA PHE A 201 -4.47 19.43 -5.96
C PHE A 201 -3.33 20.39 -5.65
N LYS A 202 -3.66 21.59 -5.16
CA LYS A 202 -2.69 22.65 -4.91
C LYS A 202 -2.90 23.21 -3.51
N ILE A 203 -1.83 23.49 -2.80
CA ILE A 203 -1.86 24.30 -1.59
C ILE A 203 -1.53 25.73 -2.00
N GLU A 204 -2.49 26.64 -1.84
CA GLU A 204 -2.35 28.03 -2.26
C GLU A 204 -2.76 29.01 -1.15
N ASP A 205 -2.31 30.25 -1.24
CA ASP A 205 -2.73 31.30 -0.32
C ASP A 205 -4.22 31.63 -0.51
N LYS A 206 -4.97 31.77 0.59
CA LYS A 206 -6.33 32.30 0.57
C LYS A 206 -6.26 33.72 0.00
N LYS A 207 -7.03 34.02 -1.04
CA LYS A 207 -7.02 35.36 -1.66
C LYS A 207 -7.42 36.43 -0.65
N VAL A 208 -6.48 37.29 -0.25
CA VAL A 208 -6.75 38.43 0.65
C VAL A 208 -6.85 39.77 -0.11
N THR A 209 -6.19 39.92 -1.27
CA THR A 209 -6.24 41.16 -2.09
C THR A 209 -5.99 40.92 -3.57
N LYS A 210 -6.63 41.73 -4.43
CA LYS A 210 -6.69 41.60 -5.91
C LYS A 210 -5.35 41.70 -6.67
N ALA A 211 -4.21 41.87 -6.00
CA ALA A 211 -2.92 42.18 -6.64
C ALA A 211 -1.71 41.52 -5.93
N THR A 212 -1.82 40.25 -5.56
CA THR A 212 -0.70 39.49 -4.99
C THR A 212 -0.50 38.22 -5.80
N THR A 213 0.75 37.96 -6.21
CA THR A 213 1.16 36.70 -6.84
C THR A 213 0.85 35.54 -5.88
N ILE A 214 -0.07 34.66 -6.27
CA ILE A 214 -0.48 33.51 -5.46
C ILE A 214 0.66 32.48 -5.48
N GLN A 215 1.24 32.19 -4.32
CA GLN A 215 2.15 31.06 -4.20
C GLN A 215 1.33 29.77 -4.16
N SER A 216 1.55 28.89 -5.13
CA SER A 216 0.90 27.60 -5.19
C SER A 216 1.93 26.48 -5.19
N PHE A 217 1.65 25.43 -4.42
CA PHE A 217 2.44 24.22 -4.37
C PHE A 217 1.55 23.03 -4.73
N GLU A 218 1.87 22.32 -5.80
CA GLU A 218 1.11 21.16 -6.22
C GLU A 218 1.43 19.95 -5.34
N ILE A 219 0.39 19.26 -4.88
CA ILE A 219 0.51 17.99 -4.15
C ILE A 219 -0.09 16.86 -4.99
N LYS A 220 0.51 15.68 -4.92
CA LYS A 220 0.03 14.50 -5.64
C LYS A 220 -0.50 13.46 -4.66
N PRO A 221 -1.62 12.79 -4.98
CA PRO A 221 -2.09 11.68 -4.18
C PRO A 221 -1.14 10.48 -4.33
N ASP A 222 -0.92 9.78 -3.21
CA ASP A 222 -0.23 8.48 -3.16
C ASP A 222 -1.12 7.37 -3.75
N LEU A 223 -2.44 7.54 -3.68
CA LEU A 223 -3.42 6.64 -4.30
C LEU A 223 -4.62 7.40 -4.87
N VAL A 224 -5.02 7.01 -6.08
CA VAL A 224 -6.30 7.35 -6.70
C VAL A 224 -7.11 6.07 -6.82
N LEU A 225 -8.28 5.99 -6.16
CA LEU A 225 -9.05 4.75 -6.13
C LEU A 225 -9.58 4.36 -7.51
N PHE A 226 -10.22 5.31 -8.22
CA PHE A 226 -10.73 5.08 -9.57
C PHE A 226 -10.09 6.01 -10.60
N ASN A 227 -9.59 5.45 -11.70
CA ASN A 227 -9.12 6.23 -12.84
C ASN A 227 -10.22 6.31 -13.91
N ILE A 228 -11.24 7.13 -13.66
CA ILE A 228 -12.41 7.28 -14.55
C ILE A 228 -12.19 8.49 -15.47
N PRO A 229 -12.16 8.31 -16.81
CA PRO A 229 -11.85 9.39 -17.74
C PRO A 229 -13.04 10.33 -18.04
N PHE A 230 -14.27 9.98 -17.68
CA PHE A 230 -15.44 10.83 -17.90
C PHE A 230 -16.62 10.47 -16.98
N PHE A 231 -17.56 11.39 -16.80
CA PHE A 231 -18.82 11.10 -16.11
C PHE A 231 -20.02 11.82 -16.75
N LYS A 232 -21.19 11.15 -16.76
CA LYS A 232 -22.44 11.71 -17.31
C LYS A 232 -23.27 12.48 -16.29
N LYS A 233 -23.43 11.93 -15.08
CA LYS A 233 -24.28 12.51 -14.03
C LYS A 233 -23.57 12.61 -12.69
N HIS A 234 -22.96 11.52 -12.22
CA HIS A 234 -22.26 11.50 -10.93
C HIS A 234 -20.86 10.94 -11.09
N TYR A 235 -19.94 11.48 -10.32
CA TYR A 235 -18.59 10.97 -10.12
C TYR A 235 -18.31 11.03 -8.62
N ARG A 236 -17.72 9.97 -8.07
CA ARG A 236 -17.22 9.97 -6.69
C ARG A 236 -15.91 9.21 -6.66
N ASN A 237 -14.93 9.74 -5.94
CA ASN A 237 -13.63 9.11 -5.83
C ASN A 237 -12.95 9.49 -4.52
N VAL A 238 -12.07 8.62 -4.04
CA VAL A 238 -11.26 8.86 -2.84
C VAL A 238 -9.80 8.97 -3.26
N PHE A 239 -9.18 10.05 -2.78
CA PHE A 239 -7.79 10.38 -3.01
C PHE A 239 -7.04 10.27 -1.69
N VAL A 240 -5.92 9.56 -1.69
CA VAL A 240 -5.12 9.37 -0.48
C VAL A 240 -3.82 10.14 -0.61
N PHE A 241 -3.47 10.87 0.44
CA PHE A 241 -2.22 11.64 0.54
C PHE A 241 -1.48 11.22 1.81
N LYS A 242 -0.14 11.28 1.80
CA LYS A 242 0.59 11.37 3.07
C LYS A 242 0.15 12.62 3.82
N LYS A 243 0.13 12.56 5.15
CA LYS A 243 -0.19 13.70 6.00
C LYS A 243 0.66 14.90 5.60
N PHE A 244 -0.03 16.00 5.30
CA PHE A 244 0.58 17.28 5.00
C PHE A 244 -0.05 18.34 5.90
N THR A 245 0.73 19.36 6.23
CA THR A 245 0.28 20.50 7.02
C THR A 245 0.48 21.76 6.21
N PHE A 246 -0.49 22.68 6.30
CA PHE A 246 -0.35 23.99 5.69
C PHE A 246 -0.85 25.07 6.64
N PRO A 247 -0.26 26.28 6.60
CA PRO A 247 -0.69 27.40 7.42
C PRO A 247 -2.17 27.76 7.24
N GLY A 248 -2.79 28.37 8.27
CA GLY A 248 -4.20 28.76 8.24
C GLY A 248 -4.57 29.84 7.21
N ASN A 249 -3.58 30.59 6.71
CA ASN A 249 -3.73 31.53 5.59
C ASN A 249 -3.64 30.85 4.21
N LYS A 250 -3.40 29.54 4.15
CA LYS A 250 -3.46 28.73 2.93
C LYS A 250 -4.70 27.84 2.90
N GLN A 251 -5.00 27.31 1.72
CA GLN A 251 -6.09 26.37 1.47
C GLN A 251 -5.67 25.31 0.47
N LEU A 252 -6.30 24.14 0.55
CA LEU A 252 -6.21 23.10 -0.46
C LEU A 252 -7.20 23.42 -1.58
N HIS A 253 -6.69 23.85 -2.72
CA HIS A 253 -7.43 24.12 -3.95
C HIS A 253 -7.41 22.89 -4.85
N ILE A 254 -8.60 22.38 -5.15
CA ILE A 254 -8.81 21.24 -6.02
C ILE A 254 -9.45 21.74 -7.31
N GLU A 255 -8.79 21.47 -8.43
CA GLU A 255 -9.17 21.96 -9.75
C GLU A 255 -9.43 20.76 -10.66
N LEU A 256 -10.66 20.64 -11.16
CA LEU A 256 -11.05 19.65 -12.15
C LEU A 256 -11.26 20.36 -13.50
N ASN A 257 -10.49 19.91 -14.49
CA ASN A 257 -10.50 20.44 -15.86
C ASN A 257 -11.13 19.44 -16.82
N GLU A 258 -11.96 19.95 -17.73
CA GLU A 258 -12.47 19.18 -18.84
C GLU A 258 -11.54 19.28 -20.05
N LYS A 259 -11.50 18.20 -20.86
CA LYS A 259 -10.72 18.19 -22.11
C LYS A 259 -11.05 19.38 -22.99
N GLN A 260 -10.00 19.96 -23.58
CA GLN A 260 -10.13 21.01 -24.58
C GLN A 260 -11.01 20.53 -25.75
N LEU A 261 -11.86 21.36 -26.36
CA LEU A 261 -11.97 22.83 -26.28
C LEU A 261 -13.02 23.35 -25.27
N SER A 262 -13.56 22.53 -24.36
CA SER A 262 -14.75 22.94 -23.59
C SER A 262 -14.51 24.09 -22.62
N GLY A 263 -13.31 24.22 -22.05
CA GLY A 263 -12.97 25.26 -21.07
C GLY A 263 -13.71 25.18 -19.73
N ARG A 264 -14.51 24.12 -19.48
CA ARG A 264 -15.23 23.96 -18.20
C ARG A 264 -14.25 23.56 -17.10
N VAL A 265 -14.10 24.45 -16.12
CA VAL A 265 -13.28 24.23 -14.93
C VAL A 265 -14.15 24.35 -13.70
N ILE A 266 -13.98 23.43 -12.74
CA ILE A 266 -14.62 23.50 -11.43
C ILE A 266 -13.55 23.45 -10.34
N ASN A 267 -13.63 24.41 -9.42
CA ASN A 267 -12.69 24.56 -8.31
C ASN A 267 -13.39 24.29 -6.99
N LEU A 268 -12.71 23.60 -6.09
CA LEU A 268 -13.16 23.32 -4.73
C LEU A 268 -12.05 23.70 -3.75
N GLU A 269 -12.36 24.60 -2.82
CA GLU A 269 -11.39 25.17 -1.87
C GLU A 269 -11.65 24.62 -0.46
N ILE A 270 -10.67 23.92 0.11
CA ILE A 270 -10.77 23.27 1.42
C ILE A 270 -9.83 23.98 2.40
N SER A 271 -10.42 24.51 3.47
CA SER A 271 -9.65 25.15 4.54
C SER A 271 -8.84 24.14 5.37
N TYR A 272 -7.74 24.59 5.98
CA TYR A 272 -6.95 23.72 6.87
C TYR A 272 -7.77 23.18 8.05
N LYS A 273 -8.73 23.98 8.54
CA LYS A 273 -9.64 23.57 9.61
C LYS A 273 -10.39 22.28 9.25
N ASN A 274 -10.90 22.15 8.04
CA ASN A 274 -11.60 20.94 7.59
C ASN A 274 -10.67 19.72 7.55
N VAL A 275 -9.38 19.91 7.27
CA VAL A 275 -8.39 18.83 7.29
C VAL A 275 -8.03 18.43 8.72
N LEU A 276 -7.98 19.40 9.65
CA LEU A 276 -7.73 19.15 11.07
C LEU A 276 -8.90 18.46 11.78
N GLU A 277 -10.13 18.76 11.37
CA GLU A 277 -11.37 18.14 11.87
C GLU A 277 -11.69 16.81 11.16
N ALA A 278 -10.71 16.20 10.48
CA ALA A 278 -10.89 14.94 9.79
C ALA A 278 -11.09 13.77 10.76
N ASP A 279 -12.09 12.94 10.48
CA ASP A 279 -12.42 11.80 11.33
C ASP A 279 -11.44 10.65 11.13
N MET A 280 -11.24 9.83 12.16
CA MET A 280 -10.46 8.60 12.01
C MET A 280 -11.27 7.57 11.22
N ILE A 281 -10.64 6.82 10.30
CA ILE A 281 -11.34 5.74 9.62
C ILE A 281 -11.83 4.73 10.68
N PRO A 282 -13.14 4.44 10.75
CA PRO A 282 -13.63 3.42 11.65
C PRO A 282 -13.19 2.06 11.11
N LEU A 283 -12.31 1.39 11.86
CA LEU A 283 -11.86 0.05 11.54
C LEU A 283 -13.06 -0.91 11.69
N PRO A 284 -13.27 -1.85 10.75
CA PRO A 284 -14.24 -2.92 10.95
C PRO A 284 -13.89 -3.68 12.23
N GLN A 285 -14.89 -3.88 13.10
CA GLN A 285 -14.81 -4.74 14.29
C GLN A 285 -14.84 -6.22 13.87
#